data_AF-A0A2H6ER61-F1
#
_entry.id   AF-A0A2H6ER61-F1
#
_cell.length_a   1.000
_cell.length_b   1.000
_cell.length_c   1.000
_cell.angle_alpha   90.00
_cell.angle_beta   90.00
_cell.angle_gamma   90.00
#
_symmetry.space_group_name_H-M   'P 1'
#
loop_
_entity.id
_entity.type
_entity.pdbx_description
1 polymer ?
#
loop_
_entity_poly.entity_id
_entity_poly.type
_entity_poly.pdbx_seq_one_letter_code
_entity_poly.pdbx_strand_id
1 'polypeptide(L)'
;MKYKITFQTSNKSGAGTDANIYLKLNGSIRSSETIHLNKYFDKTDFEAGTTSNTTLELSELGDITKLEIRQDTKSFAFDWVNDFF
;
A
#
# COMPACT_ATOMS: atom_id res chain seq x y z
N MET A 1 -18.16 7.33 -3.04
CA MET A 1 -17.30 8.39 -2.46
C MET A 1 -15.90 8.26 -3.04
N LYS A 2 -15.22 9.38 -3.30
CA LYS A 2 -13.85 9.40 -3.85
C LYS A 2 -12.85 9.66 -2.73
N TYR A 3 -11.82 8.82 -2.64
CA TYR A 3 -10.73 8.95 -1.68
C TYR A 3 -9.43 9.13 -2.43
N LYS A 4 -8.77 10.28 -2.24
CA LYS A 4 -7.44 10.52 -2.78
C LYS A 4 -6.41 9.89 -1.86
N ILE A 5 -5.59 9.00 -2.41
CA ILE A 5 -4.50 8.33 -1.69
C ILE A 5 -3.18 8.85 -2.25
N THR A 6 -2.31 9.32 -1.36
CA THR A 6 -0.97 9.80 -1.69
C THR A 6 0.05 9.01 -0.88
N PHE A 7 1.01 8.40 -1.55
CA PHE A 7 2.16 7.75 -0.94
C PHE A 7 3.39 8.61 -1.18
N GLN A 8 4.19 8.81 -0.13
CA GLN A 8 5.49 9.44 -0.21
C GLN A 8 6.52 8.43 0.24
N THR A 9 7.34 7.96 -0.70
CA THR A 9 8.44 7.03 -0.39
C THR A 9 9.68 7.84 -0.04
N SER A 10 10.32 7.51 1.07
CA SER A 10 11.51 8.26 1.51
C SER A 10 12.63 8.19 0.47
N ASN A 11 13.49 9.21 0.40
CA ASN A 11 14.67 9.22 -0.46
C ASN A 11 15.88 8.49 0.14
N LYS A 12 15.66 7.56 1.09
CA LYS A 12 16.73 6.73 1.63
C LYS A 12 17.04 5.60 0.65
N SER A 13 18.33 5.22 0.55
CA SER A 13 18.74 4.07 -0.24
C SER A 13 17.98 2.82 0.20
N GLY A 14 17.40 2.08 -0.75
CA GLY A 14 16.61 0.87 -0.49
C GLY A 14 15.19 1.10 0.03
N ALA A 15 14.68 2.34 0.04
CA ALA A 15 13.32 2.62 0.50
C ALA A 15 12.21 2.28 -0.53
N GLY A 16 12.59 2.09 -1.80
CA GLY A 16 11.68 1.68 -2.86
C GLY A 16 11.24 0.22 -2.73
N THR A 17 10.14 -0.15 -3.39
CA THR A 17 9.66 -1.54 -3.37
C THR A 17 8.87 -1.92 -4.62
N ASP A 18 9.15 -3.12 -5.13
CA ASP A 18 8.37 -3.80 -6.18
C ASP A 18 7.27 -4.72 -5.61
N ALA A 19 7.09 -4.72 -4.27
CA ALA A 19 6.11 -5.54 -3.58
C ALA A 19 4.67 -5.19 -3.97
N ASN A 20 3.76 -6.15 -3.76
CA ASN A 20 2.35 -5.81 -3.78
C ASN A 20 1.97 -5.08 -2.50
N ILE A 21 1.30 -3.93 -2.65
CA ILE A 21 0.80 -3.12 -1.56
C ILE A 21 -0.72 -3.31 -1.46
N TYR A 22 -1.19 -3.49 -0.25
CA TYR A 22 -2.60 -3.64 0.10
C TYR A 22 -3.01 -2.57 1.09
N LEU A 23 -4.20 -2.01 0.87
CA LEU A 23 -4.79 -0.97 1.69
C LEU A 23 -6.15 -1.43 2.23
N LYS A 24 -6.39 -1.19 3.51
CA LYS A 24 -7.74 -1.22 4.10
C LYS A 24 -7.99 0.08 4.84
N LEU A 25 -9.13 0.72 4.53
CA LEU A 25 -9.59 1.92 5.21
C LEU A 25 -10.68 1.52 6.19
N ASN A 26 -10.57 2.00 7.42
CA ASN A 26 -11.61 1.86 8.44
C ASN A 26 -12.19 3.25 8.70
N GLY A 27 -13.49 3.40 8.48
CA GLY A 27 -14.22 4.61 8.83
C GLY A 27 -15.17 4.38 10.00
N SER A 28 -15.80 5.46 10.47
CA SER A 28 -16.72 5.45 11.62
C SER A 28 -18.01 4.65 11.39
N ILE A 29 -18.41 4.46 10.12
CA ILE A 29 -19.61 3.70 9.75
C ILE A 29 -19.24 2.25 9.42
N ARG A 30 -18.17 2.05 8.65
CA ARG A 30 -17.70 0.73 8.18
C ARG A 30 -16.26 0.77 7.68
N SER A 31 -15.71 -0.41 7.49
CA SER A 31 -14.45 -0.61 6.78
C SER A 31 -14.65 -0.87 5.28
N SER A 32 -13.64 -0.58 4.48
CA SER A 32 -13.52 -1.07 3.11
C SER A 32 -13.14 -2.54 3.08
N GLU A 33 -13.32 -3.16 1.93
CA GLU A 33 -12.57 -4.37 1.56
C GLU A 33 -11.06 -4.09 1.50
N THR A 34 -10.25 -5.16 1.47
CA THR A 34 -8.81 -5.02 1.22
C THR A 34 -8.57 -4.74 -0.25
N ILE A 35 -7.88 -3.64 -0.55
CA ILE A 35 -7.65 -3.14 -1.90
C ILE A 35 -6.21 -3.45 -2.29
N HIS A 36 -6.02 -4.16 -3.40
CA HIS A 36 -4.69 -4.37 -4.00
C HIS A 36 -4.30 -3.12 -4.80
N LEU A 37 -3.39 -2.32 -4.25
CA LEU A 37 -3.08 -1.00 -4.78
C LEU A 37 -2.30 -1.04 -6.09
N ASN A 38 -1.52 -2.08 -6.39
CA ASN A 38 -0.78 -2.19 -7.65
C ASN A 38 -1.69 -2.19 -8.91
N LYS A 39 -3.02 -2.32 -8.76
CA LYS A 39 -3.97 -2.14 -9.86
C LYS A 39 -4.22 -0.67 -10.23
N TYR A 40 -3.77 0.25 -9.37
CA TYR A 40 -4.06 1.69 -9.43
C TYR A 40 -2.79 2.55 -9.52
N PHE A 41 -1.63 1.90 -9.60
CA PHE A 41 -0.30 2.49 -9.61
C PHE A 41 0.56 1.77 -10.66
N ASP A 42 1.52 2.48 -11.24
CA ASP A 42 2.49 1.94 -12.19
C ASP A 42 3.60 1.17 -11.47
N LYS A 43 4.38 0.36 -12.22
CA LYS A 43 5.48 -0.41 -11.63
C LYS A 43 6.60 0.43 -11.02
N THR A 44 6.74 1.69 -11.47
CA THR A 44 7.73 2.63 -10.96
C THR A 44 7.21 3.49 -9.82
N ASP A 45 5.94 3.32 -9.44
CA ASP A 45 5.43 3.92 -8.22
C ASP A 45 6.03 3.23 -7.00
N PHE A 46 6.03 3.94 -5.88
CA PHE A 46 6.66 3.51 -4.62
C PHE A 46 8.19 3.41 -4.64
N GLU A 47 8.86 3.90 -5.69
CA GLU A 47 10.32 4.01 -5.73
C GLU A 47 10.87 5.07 -4.77
N ALA A 48 12.13 4.93 -4.35
CA ALA A 48 12.75 5.85 -3.40
C ALA A 48 12.68 7.31 -3.89
N GLY A 49 12.20 8.21 -3.02
CA GLY A 49 12.08 9.64 -3.31
C GLY A 49 10.86 10.02 -4.17
N THR A 50 9.95 9.09 -4.47
CA THR A 50 8.76 9.37 -5.29
C THR A 50 7.54 9.75 -4.46
N THR A 51 6.61 10.47 -5.12
CA THR A 51 5.26 10.72 -4.59
C THR A 51 4.23 10.14 -5.57
N SER A 52 3.59 9.05 -5.18
CA SER A 52 2.61 8.34 -5.99
C SER A 52 1.20 8.70 -5.56
N ASN A 53 0.30 8.96 -6.52
CA ASN A 53 -1.08 9.37 -6.22
C ASN A 53 -2.09 8.51 -6.97
N THR A 54 -3.18 8.14 -6.31
CA THR A 54 -4.33 7.55 -6.98
C THR A 54 -5.64 8.00 -6.34
N THR A 55 -6.76 7.74 -7.00
CA THR A 55 -8.10 7.97 -6.46
C THR A 55 -8.87 6.66 -6.45
N LEU A 56 -9.42 6.30 -5.29
CA LEU A 56 -10.25 5.12 -5.12
C LEU A 56 -11.72 5.53 -4.99
N GLU A 57 -12.58 4.83 -5.70
CA GLU A 57 -14.03 4.94 -5.54
C GLU A 57 -14.52 3.83 -4.64
N LEU A 58 -15.00 4.19 -3.45
CA LEU A 58 -15.50 3.25 -2.44
C LEU A 58 -16.88 3.66 -1.96
N SER A 59 -17.56 2.74 -1.30
CA SER A 59 -18.76 3.04 -0.51
C SER A 59 -18.47 4.10 0.56
N GLU A 60 -19.53 4.71 1.09
CA GLU A 60 -19.41 5.61 2.23
C GLU A 60 -18.87 4.85 3.44
N LEU A 61 -17.74 5.32 3.99
CA LEU A 61 -17.09 4.73 5.16
C LEU A 61 -17.34 5.57 6.44
N GLY A 62 -17.87 6.79 6.29
CA GLY A 62 -17.87 7.81 7.34
C GLY A 62 -16.50 8.48 7.48
N ASP A 63 -16.22 9.03 8.66
CA ASP A 63 -14.93 9.63 8.97
C ASP A 63 -13.87 8.54 9.04
N ILE A 64 -12.77 8.68 8.31
CA ILE A 64 -11.66 7.71 8.35
C ILE A 64 -10.98 7.78 9.72
N THR A 65 -11.00 6.67 10.44
CA THR A 65 -10.43 6.56 11.79
C THR A 65 -9.11 5.80 11.80
N LYS A 66 -8.91 4.88 10.85
CA LYS A 66 -7.69 4.07 10.76
C LYS A 66 -7.40 3.65 9.33
N LEU A 67 -6.12 3.61 9.01
CA LEU A 67 -5.59 3.09 7.75
C LEU A 67 -4.67 1.90 8.05
N GLU A 68 -4.80 0.83 7.27
CA GLU A 68 -3.96 -0.36 7.37
C GLU A 68 -3.27 -0.59 6.02
N ILE A 69 -1.94 -0.61 6.05
CA ILE A 69 -1.10 -0.95 4.89
C ILE A 69 -0.43 -2.29 5.17
N ARG A 70 -0.47 -3.17 4.17
CA ARG A 70 0.28 -4.42 4.16
C ARG A 70 1.06 -4.51 2.85
N GLN A 71 2.31 -4.94 2.93
CA GLN A 71 3.09 -5.36 1.77
C GLN A 71 3.18 -6.89 1.76
N ASP A 72 3.16 -7.52 0.58
CA ASP A 72 3.66 -8.89 0.48
C ASP A 72 5.18 -8.88 0.29
N THR A 73 5.85 -9.93 0.74
CA THR A 73 7.29 -10.05 0.54
C THR A 73 7.54 -10.51 -0.89
N LYS A 74 7.72 -9.59 -1.83
CA LYS A 74 8.65 -9.83 -2.94
C LYS A 74 10.04 -9.46 -2.45
N SER A 75 10.61 -10.34 -1.63
CA SER A 75 12.06 -10.34 -1.45
C SER A 75 12.68 -10.53 -2.84
N PHE A 76 13.51 -9.57 -3.27
CA PHE A 76 14.66 -9.92 -4.10
C PHE A 76 15.25 -11.18 -3.50
N ALA A 77 15.45 -12.21 -4.33
CA ALA A 77 16.01 -13.49 -3.92
C ALA A 77 17.24 -13.28 -3.03
N PHE A 78 17.02 -13.27 -1.72
CA PHE A 78 17.98 -13.73 -0.76
C PHE A 78 17.52 -15.14 -0.42
N ASP A 79 18.47 -16.03 -0.62
CA ASP A 79 18.39 -17.46 -0.50
C ASP A 79 17.58 -17.90 0.72
N TRP A 80 16.94 -19.06 0.55
CA TRP A 80 16.40 -19.90 1.59
C TRP A 80 17.15 -19.78 2.93
N VAL A 81 16.45 -19.41 4.00
CA VAL A 81 16.69 -19.98 5.32
C VAL A 81 15.32 -20.31 5.93
N ASN A 82 14.92 -21.57 5.78
CA ASN A 82 14.14 -22.22 6.81
C ASN A 82 15.00 -22.21 8.08
N ASP A 83 14.65 -21.39 9.07
CA ASP A 83 15.07 -21.66 10.44
C ASP A 83 13.82 -22.04 11.23
N PHE A 84 13.77 -23.33 11.51
CA PHE A 84 12.94 -23.95 12.53
C PHE A 84 13.07 -23.19 13.85
N PHE A 85 11.94 -22.89 14.51
CA PHE A 85 11.54 -23.42 15.82
C PHE A 85 10.03 -23.27 16.00
#